data_AF-A0A6M3IG52-F1
#
_entry.id   AF-A0A6M3IG52-F1
#
_cell.length_a   1.000
_cell.length_b   1.000
_cell.length_c   1.000
_cell.angle_alpha   90.00
_cell.angle_beta   90.00
_cell.angle_gamma   90.00
#
_symmetry.space_group_name_H-M   'P 1'
#
loop_
_entity.id
_entity.type
_entity.pdbx_description
1 polymer ?
#
loop_
_entity_poly.entity_id
_entity_poly.type
_entity_poly.pdbx_seq_one_letter_code
_entity_poly.pdbx_strand_id
1 'polypeptide(L)'
;PVLLVNGEAVAQAFVLATNTTAWFADCAGIDNGRIGCFNYNAGGNIAFITNGNTSHTKIFNYALDKSDADGYFQEHMGLFEKG
;
A
#
# COMPACT_ATOMS: atom_id res chain seq x y z
N PRO A 1 0.44 -3.57 11.41
CA PRO A 1 0.86 -3.09 10.07
C PRO A 1 1.86 -1.95 10.26
N VAL A 2 2.85 -1.83 9.37
CA VAL A 2 3.85 -0.74 9.40
C VAL A 2 3.71 0.06 8.12
N LEU A 3 3.57 1.38 8.22
CA LEU A 3 3.58 2.28 7.07
C LEU A 3 4.98 2.90 6.95
N LEU A 4 5.62 2.68 5.79
CA LEU A 4 6.87 3.31 5.41
C LEU A 4 6.61 4.39 4.36
N VAL A 5 7.18 5.59 4.54
CA VAL A 5 7.16 6.67 3.56
C VAL A 5 8.61 7.09 3.32
N ASN A 6 9.04 7.05 2.06
CA ASN A 6 10.44 7.30 1.68
C ASN A 6 11.46 6.43 2.46
N GLY A 7 11.12 5.15 2.69
CA GLY A 7 11.96 4.20 3.45
C GLY A 7 11.86 4.30 4.97
N GLU A 8 11.19 5.32 5.51
CA GLU A 8 11.13 5.59 6.95
C GLU A 8 9.77 5.26 7.56
N ALA A 9 9.79 4.71 8.79
CA ALA A 9 8.56 4.46 9.54
C ALA A 9 7.95 5.78 10.01
N VAL A 10 6.68 6.00 9.66
CA VAL A 10 5.94 7.21 10.06
C VAL A 10 5.09 6.95 11.29
N ALA A 11 4.79 8.01 12.06
CA ALA A 11 3.90 7.90 13.22
C ALA A 11 2.50 7.47 12.77
N GLN A 12 2.01 6.34 13.31
CA GLN A 12 0.67 5.81 13.04
C GLN A 12 -0.16 5.89 14.32
N ALA A 13 -1.31 6.57 14.24
CA ALA A 13 -2.33 6.49 15.28
C ALA A 13 -3.31 5.38 14.92
N PHE A 14 -3.33 4.31 15.71
CA PHE A 14 -4.37 3.30 15.61
C PHE A 14 -5.56 3.77 16.44
N VAL A 15 -6.64 4.21 15.78
CA VAL A 15 -7.93 4.33 16.46
C VAL A 15 -8.38 2.90 16.71
N LEU A 16 -8.46 2.54 17.98
CA LEU A 16 -8.71 1.20 18.51
C LEU A 16 -10.01 0.60 17.93
N ALA A 17 -9.95 -0.03 16.75
CA ALA A 17 -11.02 -0.84 16.13
C ALA A 17 -10.66 -1.40 14.74
N THR A 18 -9.53 -1.04 14.12
CA THR A 18 -9.13 -1.68 12.86
C THR A 18 -8.75 -3.13 13.15
N ASN A 19 -9.66 -4.05 12.83
CA ASN A 19 -9.41 -5.48 12.96
C ASN A 19 -8.20 -5.86 12.10
N THR A 20 -7.05 -6.10 12.75
CA THR A 20 -5.81 -6.54 12.07
C THR A 20 -5.88 -7.99 11.60
N THR A 21 -6.99 -8.69 11.86
CA THR A 21 -7.28 -10.03 11.35
C THR A 21 -8.22 -10.02 10.17
N ALA A 22 -8.71 -8.86 9.70
CA ALA A 22 -9.55 -8.80 8.51
C ALA A 22 -8.65 -8.84 7.27
N TRP A 23 -8.46 -10.04 6.71
CA TRP A 23 -7.72 -10.22 5.47
C TRP A 23 -8.65 -10.05 4.28
N PHE A 24 -8.10 -9.66 3.12
CA PHE A 24 -8.87 -9.66 1.87
C PHE A 24 -9.53 -11.01 1.58
N ALA A 25 -8.88 -12.11 1.99
CA ALA A 25 -9.42 -13.46 1.88
C ALA A 25 -10.71 -13.69 2.71
N ASP A 26 -10.90 -12.95 3.80
CA ASP A 26 -12.07 -13.08 4.69
C ASP A 26 -13.26 -12.23 4.20
N CYS A 27 -13.03 -11.34 3.24
CA CYS A 27 -14.05 -10.47 2.67
C CYS A 27 -14.80 -11.20 1.54
N ALA A 28 -16.02 -11.62 1.82
CA ALA A 28 -16.89 -12.22 0.81
C ALA A 28 -17.24 -11.22 -0.32
N GLY A 29 -17.24 -11.69 -1.57
CA GLY A 29 -17.71 -10.92 -2.72
C GLY A 29 -16.72 -9.89 -3.27
N ILE A 30 -15.43 -9.96 -2.91
CA ILE A 30 -14.39 -9.18 -3.59
C ILE A 30 -14.24 -9.73 -5.02
N ASP A 31 -14.56 -8.90 -6.01
CA ASP A 31 -14.46 -9.22 -7.44
C ASP A 31 -13.53 -8.26 -8.20
N ASN A 32 -12.98 -7.24 -7.52
CA ASN A 32 -12.13 -6.22 -8.13
C ASN A 32 -11.08 -5.67 -7.15
N GLY A 33 -9.93 -5.28 -7.70
CA GLY A 33 -8.93 -4.45 -7.04
C GLY A 33 -8.79 -3.13 -7.80
N ARG A 34 -8.78 -2.00 -7.09
CA ARG A 34 -8.74 -0.66 -7.70
C ARG A 34 -7.59 0.15 -7.11
N ILE A 35 -6.92 0.93 -7.95
CA ILE A 35 -5.82 1.84 -7.56
C ILE A 35 -6.27 3.26 -7.86
N GLY A 36 -5.96 4.19 -6.95
CA GLY A 36 -6.16 5.62 -7.17
C GLY A 36 -7.60 6.10 -7.06
N CYS A 37 -8.52 5.27 -6.53
CA CYS A 37 -9.89 5.68 -6.20
C CYS A 37 -10.40 4.93 -4.96
N PHE A 38 -11.46 5.46 -4.37
CA PHE A 38 -12.27 4.77 -3.40
C PHE A 38 -13.61 4.40 -4.04
N ASN A 39 -14.01 3.14 -3.94
CA ASN A 39 -15.32 2.69 -4.40
C ASN A 39 -15.93 1.81 -3.31
N TYR A 40 -17.05 2.26 -2.76
CA TYR A 40 -17.73 1.63 -1.64
C TYR A 40 -19.22 1.55 -1.92
N ASN A 41 -19.81 0.38 -1.66
CA ASN A 41 -21.25 0.11 -1.79
C ASN A 41 -21.85 0.57 -3.13
N ALA A 42 -21.17 0.25 -4.24
CA ALA A 42 -21.54 0.68 -5.60
C ALA A 42 -21.62 2.21 -5.81
N GLY A 43 -21.03 3.00 -4.92
CA GLY A 43 -21.01 4.47 -5.01
C GLY A 43 -20.18 5.06 -6.15
N GLY A 44 -19.61 4.22 -7.02
CA GLY A 44 -18.73 4.64 -8.10
C GLY A 44 -17.30 4.90 -7.62
N ASN A 45 -16.43 5.27 -8.56
CA ASN A 45 -15.06 5.65 -8.25
C ASN A 45 -15.06 7.11 -7.79
N ILE A 46 -14.86 7.33 -6.50
CA ILE A 46 -14.83 8.63 -5.84
C ILE A 46 -13.47 8.84 -5.15
N ALA A 47 -13.19 10.06 -4.68
CA ALA A 47 -11.95 10.38 -3.95
C ALA A 47 -10.68 9.95 -4.69
N PHE A 48 -10.59 10.28 -5.98
CA PHE A 48 -9.35 10.08 -6.73
C PHE A 48 -8.21 10.87 -6.09
N ILE A 49 -7.01 10.29 -6.08
CA ILE A 49 -5.79 11.08 -5.88
C ILE A 49 -5.71 12.00 -7.10
N THR A 50 -6.09 13.27 -6.94
CA THR A 50 -6.07 14.25 -8.02
C THR A 50 -4.62 14.65 -8.33
N ASN A 51 -4.28 14.66 -9.62
CA ASN A 51 -2.96 15.01 -10.20
C ASN A 51 -1.77 14.22 -9.65
N GLY A 52 -1.73 12.91 -9.94
CA GLY A 52 -0.57 12.07 -9.65
C GLY A 52 -0.41 10.92 -10.64
N ASN A 53 0.79 10.35 -10.68
CA ASN A 53 1.07 9.08 -11.34
C ASN A 53 1.39 8.05 -10.25
N THR A 54 0.81 6.86 -10.38
CA THR A 54 1.26 5.69 -9.62
C THR A 54 2.18 4.87 -10.52
N SER A 55 3.40 4.63 -10.06
CA SER A 55 4.34 3.74 -10.74
C SER A 55 4.79 2.63 -9.78
N HIS A 56 5.19 1.49 -10.33
CA HIS A 56 5.85 0.39 -9.62
C HIS A 56 5.06 -0.22 -8.45
N THR A 57 3.73 -0.34 -8.58
CA THR A 57 2.91 -1.03 -7.56
C THR A 57 3.19 -2.54 -7.55
N LYS A 58 3.58 -3.07 -6.38
CA LYS A 58 3.78 -4.50 -6.12
C LYS A 58 2.88 -4.93 -4.95
N ILE A 59 2.29 -6.12 -5.04
CA ILE A 59 1.47 -6.72 -3.97
C ILE A 59 2.08 -8.07 -3.62
N PHE A 60 2.27 -8.32 -2.33
CA PHE A 60 2.87 -9.55 -1.82
C PHE A 60 1.85 -10.30 -0.95
N ASN A 61 1.83 -11.62 -1.05
CA ASN A 61 1.02 -12.50 -0.21
C ASN A 61 1.73 -12.88 1.10
N TYR A 62 2.84 -12.20 1.41
CA TYR A 62 3.62 -12.36 2.63
C TYR A 62 4.02 -10.98 3.17
N ALA A 63 4.37 -10.93 4.46
CA ALA A 63 4.88 -9.72 5.06
C ALA A 63 6.34 -9.51 4.65
N LEU A 64 6.64 -8.35 4.07
CA LEU A 64 8.02 -7.92 3.85
C LEU A 64 8.67 -7.57 5.19
N ASP A 65 9.95 -7.90 5.33
CA ASP A 65 10.77 -7.33 6.37
C ASP A 65 11.28 -5.93 5.98
N LYS A 66 11.97 -5.25 6.92
CA LYS A 66 12.50 -3.90 6.67
C LYS A 66 13.56 -3.87 5.58
N SER A 67 14.41 -4.90 5.48
CA SER A 67 15.46 -4.99 4.47
C SER A 67 14.89 -5.14 3.06
N ASP A 68 13.86 -5.95 2.88
CA ASP A 68 13.19 -6.11 1.59
C ASP A 68 12.50 -4.80 1.16
N ALA A 69 11.80 -4.15 2.09
CA ALA A 69 11.16 -2.88 1.84
C ALA A 69 12.17 -1.78 1.46
N ASP A 70 13.33 -1.76 2.13
CA ASP A 70 14.43 -0.84 1.83
C ASP A 70 15.03 -1.12 0.45
N GLY A 71 15.26 -2.39 0.11
CA GLY A 71 15.74 -2.79 -1.21
C GLY A 71 14.85 -2.26 -2.34
N TYR A 72 13.53 -2.38 -2.20
CA TYR A 72 12.59 -1.80 -3.16
C TYR A 72 12.64 -0.28 -3.18
N PHE A 73 12.77 0.40 -2.03
CA PHE A 73 12.90 1.85 -2.02
C PHE A 73 14.16 2.30 -2.78
N GLN A 74 15.31 1.68 -2.52
CA GLN A 74 16.58 2.02 -3.17
C GLN A 74 16.55 1.77 -4.69
N GLU A 75 15.92 0.66 -5.14
CA GLU A 75 15.79 0.29 -6.56
C GLU A 75 15.10 1.40 -7.36
N HIS A 76 14.04 1.99 -6.79
CA HIS A 76 13.19 2.95 -7.50
C HIS A 76 13.60 4.41 -7.31
N MET A 77 14.41 4.71 -6.29
CA MET A 77 15.00 6.05 -6.10
C MET A 77 16.28 6.27 -6.92
N GLY A 78 16.77 5.25 -7.63
CA GLY A 78 18.02 5.33 -8.39
C GLY A 78 19.26 5.47 -7.51
N LEU A 79 19.16 5.09 -6.22
CA LEU A 79 20.23 5.22 -5.24
C LEU A 79 21.27 4.08 -5.31
N PHE A 80 21.05 3.09 -6.18
CA PHE A 80 22.12 2.24 -6.68
C PHE A 80 22.91 3.00 -7.75
N GLU A 81 23.76 3.94 -7.33
CA GLU A 81 24.80 4.46 -8.23
C GLU A 81 25.68 3.29 -8.65
N LYS A 82 25.80 3.09 -9.97
CA LYS A 82 26.72 2.14 -10.59
C LYS A 82 28.14 2.38 -10.08
N GLY A 83 28.60 1.50 -9.20
CA GLY A 83 30.03 1.14 -9.08
C GLY A 83 30.41 0.15 -10.17
#